data_AF-K1TI99-F1
#
_entry.id   AF-K1TI99-F1
#
_cell.length_a   1.000
_cell.length_b   1.000
_cell.length_c   1.000
_cell.angle_alpha   90.00
_cell.angle_beta   90.00
_cell.angle_gamma   90.00
#
_symmetry.space_group_name_H-M   'P 1'
#
loop_
_entity.id
_entity.type
_entity.pdbx_description
1 polymer ?
#
loop_
_entity_poly.entity_id
_entity_poly.type
_entity_poly.pdbx_seq_one_letter_code
_entity_poly.pdbx_strand_id
1 'polypeptide(L)'
;KGITEKKARAISEQFEEKREMRGAMLFLQEYGISNALAVKIYQTYGSALYEIVRENPYRMAEDISGVGFRIADEIARKSGFAMDSVPRIRAGILYVLNAGTKEGYVYMPEKLLLQEAVYQLGVSMEQLMDSLEELVYDKSVIVTEERDVYLPSLYYSEMNCARMLFDLNVPVERPTKALDELISRVEKSQEIVLDDQQKIAVREALTSGFLVITGGPGTGKTTTINTLIACLMEKGLSILLAAPTGRAAKRMA
;
A
#
# COMPACT_ATOMS: atom_id res chain seq x y z
N LYS A 1 -0.26 26.80 55.67
CA LYS A 1 0.08 25.84 54.60
C LYS A 1 -0.17 26.53 53.27
N GLY A 2 0.86 27.11 52.66
CA GLY A 2 0.78 27.80 51.38
C GLY A 2 1.28 26.93 50.23
N ILE A 3 0.89 27.28 49.01
CA ILE A 3 1.50 26.73 47.80
C ILE A 3 2.94 27.27 47.73
N THR A 4 3.92 26.38 47.62
CA THR A 4 5.32 26.80 47.44
C THR A 4 5.50 27.41 46.06
N GLU A 5 6.42 28.36 45.90
CA GLU A 5 6.69 29.03 44.62
C GLU A 5 6.92 28.03 43.47
N LYS A 6 7.65 26.94 43.74
CA LYS A 6 7.86 25.84 42.80
C LYS A 6 6.55 25.15 42.38
N LYS A 7 5.62 24.94 43.31
CA LYS A 7 4.28 24.38 42.98
C LYS A 7 3.40 25.40 42.26
N ALA A 8 3.50 26.69 42.59
CA ALA A 8 2.74 27.75 41.92
C ALA A 8 3.16 27.89 40.44
N ARG A 9 4.47 27.86 40.14
CA ARG A 9 4.98 27.87 38.76
C ARG A 9 4.51 26.65 37.97
N ALA A 10 4.62 25.45 38.54
CA ALA A 10 4.16 24.22 37.89
C ALA A 10 2.64 24.23 37.61
N ILE A 11 1.82 24.80 38.50
CA ILE A 11 0.37 24.97 38.28
C ILE A 11 0.11 26.00 37.16
N SER A 12 0.88 27.09 37.12
CA SER A 12 0.76 28.12 36.08
C SER A 12 1.06 27.55 34.69
N GLU A 13 2.18 26.83 34.55
CA GLU A 13 2.58 26.18 33.29
C GLU A 13 1.51 25.20 32.80
N GLN A 14 1.01 24.33 33.69
CA GLN A 14 -0.08 23.39 33.35
C GLN A 14 -1.39 24.09 32.98
N PHE A 15 -1.67 25.26 33.55
CA PHE A 15 -2.87 26.02 33.25
C PHE A 15 -2.76 26.72 31.89
N GLU A 16 -1.58 27.27 31.55
CA GLU A 16 -1.29 27.85 30.25
C GLU A 16 -1.36 26.80 29.14
N GLU A 17 -0.73 25.63 29.32
CA GLU A 17 -0.78 24.53 28.36
C GLU A 17 -2.22 24.07 28.09
N LYS A 18 -3.04 23.90 29.14
CA LYS A 18 -4.46 23.55 28.99
C LYS A 18 -5.27 24.65 28.30
N ARG A 19 -4.91 25.91 28.50
CA ARG A 19 -5.58 27.05 27.85
C ARG A 19 -5.25 27.09 26.36
N GLU A 20 -3.99 26.90 25.99
CA GLU A 20 -3.55 26.81 24.60
C GLU A 20 -4.19 25.63 23.87
N MET A 21 -4.18 24.44 24.48
CA MET A 21 -4.84 23.25 23.93
C MET A 21 -6.33 23.52 23.67
N ARG A 22 -7.03 24.18 24.60
CA ARG A 22 -8.44 24.54 24.42
C ARG A 22 -8.63 25.55 23.29
N GLY A 23 -7.72 26.51 23.15
CA GLY A 23 -7.72 27.46 22.03
C GLY A 23 -7.52 26.77 20.68
N ALA A 24 -6.56 25.86 20.59
CA ALA A 24 -6.32 25.06 19.39
C ALA A 24 -7.51 24.16 19.04
N MET A 25 -8.17 23.56 20.04
CA MET A 25 -9.38 22.77 19.83
C MET A 25 -10.53 23.59 19.24
N LEU A 26 -10.79 24.78 19.80
CA LEU A 26 -11.84 25.67 19.28
C LEU A 26 -11.52 26.12 17.86
N PHE A 27 -10.27 26.49 17.61
CA PHE A 27 -9.79 26.84 16.28
C PHE A 27 -10.05 25.70 15.28
N LEU A 28 -9.61 24.47 15.58
CA LEU A 28 -9.81 23.32 14.70
C LEU A 28 -11.29 22.93 14.51
N GLN A 29 -12.13 23.14 15.53
CA GLN A 29 -13.58 22.93 15.43
C GLN A 29 -14.25 23.89 14.45
N GLU A 30 -13.80 25.14 14.32
CA GLU A 30 -14.30 26.09 13.30
C GLU A 30 -14.09 25.56 11.88
N TYR A 31 -13.07 24.72 11.69
CA TYR A 31 -12.79 24.02 10.43
C TYR A 31 -13.54 22.70 10.26
N GLY A 32 -14.43 22.31 11.20
CA GLY A 32 -15.22 21.09 11.11
C GLY A 32 -14.48 19.83 11.56
N ILE A 33 -13.34 19.98 12.24
CA ILE A 33 -12.51 18.85 12.67
C ILE A 33 -13.07 18.25 13.95
N SER A 34 -13.20 16.92 13.97
CA SER A 34 -13.66 16.21 15.17
C SER A 34 -12.69 16.38 16.35
N ASN A 35 -13.20 16.37 17.57
CA ASN A 35 -12.37 16.50 18.78
C ASN A 35 -11.24 15.49 18.86
N ALA A 36 -11.49 14.24 18.47
CA ALA A 36 -10.47 13.20 18.48
C ALA A 36 -9.31 13.51 17.52
N LEU A 37 -9.61 14.08 16.35
CA LEU A 37 -8.61 14.47 15.36
C LEU A 37 -7.91 15.77 15.77
N ALA A 38 -8.64 16.72 16.34
CA ALA A 38 -8.08 17.97 16.85
C ALA A 38 -7.05 17.73 17.98
N VAL A 39 -7.31 16.77 18.87
CA VAL A 39 -6.33 16.32 19.89
C VAL A 39 -5.06 15.81 19.23
N LYS A 40 -5.18 14.94 18.21
CA LYS A 40 -4.01 14.41 17.49
C LYS A 40 -3.20 15.52 16.82
N ILE A 41 -3.88 16.45 16.14
CA ILE A 41 -3.23 17.59 15.49
C ILE A 41 -2.46 18.44 16.50
N TYR A 42 -3.07 18.77 17.63
CA TYR A 42 -2.40 19.54 18.67
C TYR A 42 -1.25 18.76 19.33
N GLN A 43 -1.38 17.45 19.52
CA GLN A 43 -0.28 16.63 20.05
C GLN A 43 0.92 16.57 19.10
N THR A 44 0.70 16.64 17.78
CA THR A 44 1.78 16.65 16.78
C THR A 44 2.47 18.01 16.69
N TYR A 45 1.71 19.11 16.68
CA TYR A 45 2.28 20.44 16.37
C TYR A 45 2.32 21.43 17.54
N GLY A 46 1.56 21.20 18.61
CA GLY A 46 1.48 22.09 19.76
C GLY A 46 1.21 23.54 19.36
N SER A 47 2.08 24.45 19.81
CA SER A 47 2.01 25.88 19.50
C SER A 47 2.28 26.22 18.03
N ALA A 48 3.01 25.36 17.29
CA ALA A 48 3.34 25.58 15.87
C ALA A 48 2.15 25.35 14.93
N LEU A 49 1.02 24.86 15.44
CA LEU A 49 -0.18 24.59 14.65
C LEU A 49 -0.60 25.79 13.79
N TYR A 50 -0.65 26.99 14.38
CA TYR A 50 -1.10 28.20 13.69
C TYR A 50 -0.15 28.63 12.57
N GLU A 51 1.15 28.40 12.76
CA GLU A 51 2.18 28.68 11.76
C GLU A 51 2.05 27.70 10.59
N ILE A 52 1.91 26.41 10.87
CA ILE A 52 1.74 25.38 9.84
C ILE A 52 0.49 25.62 9.00
N VAL A 53 -0.64 25.95 9.63
CA VAL A 53 -1.89 26.27 8.90
C VAL A 53 -1.73 27.49 7.99
N ARG A 54 -0.87 28.44 8.37
CA ARG A 54 -0.60 29.65 7.58
C ARG A 54 0.38 29.38 6.44
N GLU A 55 1.44 28.62 6.71
CA GLU A 55 2.52 28.38 5.74
C GLU A 55 2.20 27.26 4.75
N ASN A 56 1.75 26.11 5.25
CA ASN A 56 1.41 24.95 4.43
C ASN A 56 0.48 23.99 5.18
N PRO A 57 -0.85 24.19 5.09
CA PRO A 57 -1.83 23.31 5.75
C PRO A 57 -1.81 21.87 5.22
N TYR A 58 -1.24 21.62 4.03
CA TYR A 58 -1.20 20.29 3.44
C TYR A 58 -0.18 19.36 4.11
N ARG A 59 0.79 19.91 4.87
CA ARG A 59 1.69 19.11 5.74
C ARG A 59 0.93 18.23 6.72
N MET A 60 -0.23 18.69 7.18
CA MET A 60 -1.07 17.93 8.10
C MET A 60 -1.54 16.61 7.50
N ALA A 61 -1.71 16.54 6.17
CA ALA A 61 -2.11 15.32 5.49
C ALA A 61 -0.99 14.27 5.41
N GLU A 62 0.26 14.70 5.53
CA GLU A 62 1.44 13.83 5.56
C GLU A 62 1.78 13.40 6.99
N ASP A 63 1.76 14.35 7.93
CA ASP A 63 2.23 14.13 9.29
C ASP A 63 1.19 13.41 10.19
N ILE A 64 -0.09 13.45 9.86
CA ILE A 64 -1.17 13.03 10.78
C ILE A 64 -2.11 12.01 10.14
N SER A 65 -2.03 10.77 10.65
CA SER A 65 -2.97 9.71 10.29
C SER A 65 -4.42 10.11 10.61
N GLY A 66 -5.26 10.14 9.58
CA GLY A 66 -6.67 10.52 9.65
C GLY A 66 -6.96 11.95 9.19
N VAL A 67 -5.94 12.79 9.04
CA VAL A 67 -6.05 14.04 8.26
C VAL A 67 -5.73 13.68 6.81
N GLY A 68 -6.75 13.61 5.97
CA GLY A 68 -6.54 13.43 4.53
C GLY A 68 -6.46 14.78 3.81
N PHE A 69 -6.05 14.75 2.53
CA PHE A 69 -6.04 15.93 1.65
C PHE A 69 -7.35 16.74 1.73
N ARG A 70 -8.51 16.10 1.71
CA ARG A 70 -9.81 16.81 1.78
C ARG A 70 -9.97 17.67 3.04
N ILE A 71 -9.50 17.17 4.18
CA ILE A 71 -9.58 17.92 5.45
C ILE A 71 -8.58 19.07 5.40
N ALA A 72 -7.34 18.82 4.96
CA ALA A 72 -6.35 19.87 4.77
C ALA A 72 -6.82 20.96 3.78
N ASP A 73 -7.46 20.57 2.68
CA ASP A 73 -8.00 21.48 1.66
C ASP A 73 -9.17 22.33 2.19
N GLU A 74 -9.99 21.77 3.09
CA GLU A 74 -11.04 22.52 3.77
C GLU A 74 -10.46 23.56 4.75
N ILE A 75 -9.44 23.17 5.52
CA ILE A 75 -8.72 24.10 6.41
C ILE A 75 -8.09 25.23 5.60
N ALA A 76 -7.35 24.88 4.53
CA ALA A 76 -6.70 25.82 3.63
C ALA A 76 -7.70 26.83 3.04
N ARG A 77 -8.84 26.36 2.55
CA ARG A 77 -9.89 27.24 1.99
C ARG A 77 -10.43 28.22 3.02
N LYS A 78 -10.74 27.73 4.22
CA LYS A 78 -11.32 28.55 5.30
C LYS A 78 -10.28 29.49 5.94
N SER A 79 -8.99 29.15 5.91
CA SER A 79 -7.92 30.03 6.38
C SER A 79 -7.50 31.09 5.35
N GLY A 80 -8.06 31.05 4.14
CA GLY A 80 -7.72 31.97 3.05
C GLY A 80 -6.41 31.62 2.35
N PHE A 81 -5.96 30.37 2.43
CA PHE A 81 -4.78 29.89 1.72
C PHE A 81 -5.02 29.88 0.20
N ALA A 82 -3.97 30.17 -0.58
CA ALA A 82 -4.07 30.22 -2.03
C ALA A 82 -4.38 28.83 -2.62
N MET A 83 -5.49 28.72 -3.35
CA MET A 83 -5.99 27.45 -3.90
C MET A 83 -5.30 27.05 -5.21
N ASP A 84 -4.43 27.88 -5.75
CA ASP A 84 -3.55 27.59 -6.89
C ASP A 84 -2.09 27.44 -6.46
N SER A 85 -1.84 27.34 -5.15
CA SER A 85 -0.51 27.20 -4.59
C SER A 85 0.10 25.83 -4.87
N VAL A 86 1.42 25.82 -5.10
CA VAL A 86 2.21 24.60 -5.34
C VAL A 86 2.01 23.53 -4.25
N PRO A 87 1.99 23.86 -2.93
CA PRO A 87 1.73 22.87 -1.89
C PRO A 87 0.38 22.15 -2.03
N ARG A 88 -0.68 22.88 -2.42
CA ARG A 88 -1.99 22.27 -2.68
C ARG A 88 -1.94 21.33 -3.87
N ILE A 89 -1.33 21.78 -4.97
CA ILE A 89 -1.30 21.04 -6.23
C ILE A 89 -0.54 19.73 -6.03
N ARG A 90 0.62 19.78 -5.39
CA ARG A 90 1.42 18.60 -5.02
C ARG A 90 0.62 17.61 -4.16
N ALA A 91 0.04 18.09 -3.07
CA ALA A 91 -0.78 17.25 -2.20
C ALA A 91 -2.01 16.67 -2.92
N GLY A 92 -2.57 17.42 -3.87
CA GLY A 92 -3.68 17.01 -4.71
C GLY A 92 -3.29 15.90 -5.70
N ILE A 93 -2.14 16.02 -6.38
CA ILE A 93 -1.61 14.95 -7.27
C ILE A 93 -1.45 13.66 -6.47
N LEU A 94 -0.78 13.73 -5.31
CA LEU A 94 -0.58 12.57 -4.44
C LEU A 94 -1.92 12.00 -3.95
N TYR A 95 -2.90 12.85 -3.65
CA TYR A 95 -4.23 12.42 -3.25
C TYR A 95 -4.94 11.64 -4.36
N VAL A 96 -4.92 12.12 -5.61
CA VAL A 96 -5.52 11.42 -6.75
C VAL A 96 -4.81 10.09 -6.99
N LEU A 97 -3.49 10.08 -6.96
CA LEU A 97 -2.69 8.86 -7.11
C LEU A 97 -3.03 7.82 -6.03
N ASN A 98 -3.07 8.24 -4.76
CA ASN A 98 -3.48 7.38 -3.64
C ASN A 98 -4.94 6.91 -3.77
N ALA A 99 -5.84 7.72 -4.32
CA ALA A 99 -7.21 7.29 -4.59
C ALA A 99 -7.23 6.14 -5.61
N GLY A 100 -6.42 6.25 -6.67
CA GLY A 100 -6.22 5.15 -7.64
C GLY A 100 -5.77 3.85 -6.97
N THR A 101 -4.85 3.91 -6.01
CA THR A 101 -4.40 2.69 -5.32
C THR A 101 -5.51 1.95 -4.57
N LYS A 102 -6.53 2.66 -4.09
CA LYS A 102 -7.68 2.04 -3.41
C LYS A 102 -8.61 1.32 -4.38
N GLU A 103 -8.59 1.72 -5.65
CA GLU A 103 -9.28 1.04 -6.76
C GLU A 103 -8.44 -0.11 -7.34
N GLY A 104 -7.24 -0.36 -6.80
CA GLY A 104 -6.37 -1.46 -7.19
C GLY A 104 -5.29 -1.11 -8.22
N TYR A 105 -5.14 0.17 -8.57
CA TYR A 105 -4.04 0.61 -9.44
C TYR A 105 -2.70 0.53 -8.69
N VAL A 106 -1.67 -0.03 -9.34
CA VAL A 106 -0.27 0.01 -8.85
C VAL A 106 0.38 1.34 -9.23
N TYR A 107 0.02 1.85 -10.41
CA TYR A 107 0.42 3.13 -10.96
C TYR A 107 -0.73 3.75 -11.73
N MET A 108 -0.59 5.02 -12.11
CA MET A 108 -1.50 5.66 -13.05
C MET A 108 -0.72 6.22 -14.24
N PRO A 109 -1.17 6.00 -15.49
CA PRO A 109 -0.61 6.72 -16.63
C PRO A 109 -0.70 8.22 -16.39
N GLU A 110 0.38 8.95 -16.64
CA GLU A 110 0.49 10.36 -16.30
C GLU A 110 -0.66 11.17 -16.84
N LYS A 111 -1.02 10.98 -18.11
CA LYS A 111 -2.14 11.68 -18.74
C LYS A 111 -3.45 11.50 -17.98
N LEU A 112 -3.73 10.30 -17.49
CA LEU A 112 -4.95 10.02 -16.72
C LEU A 112 -4.90 10.69 -15.34
N LEU A 113 -3.77 10.55 -14.63
CA LEU A 113 -3.56 11.20 -13.33
C LEU A 113 -3.75 12.72 -13.42
N LEU A 114 -3.14 13.32 -14.43
CA LEU A 114 -3.17 14.73 -14.71
C LEU A 114 -4.58 15.23 -15.06
N GLN A 115 -5.33 14.49 -15.89
CA GLN A 115 -6.73 14.81 -16.21
C GLN A 115 -7.64 14.76 -14.98
N GLU A 116 -7.49 13.72 -14.15
CA GLU A 116 -8.24 13.59 -12.89
C GLU A 116 -7.88 14.70 -11.91
N ALA A 117 -6.60 15.06 -11.81
CA ALA A 117 -6.16 16.16 -10.95
C ALA A 117 -6.69 17.52 -11.41
N VAL A 118 -6.72 17.80 -12.73
CA VAL A 118 -7.38 19.01 -13.27
C VAL A 118 -8.84 19.06 -12.83
N TYR A 119 -9.58 17.97 -13.00
CA TYR A 119 -11.00 17.90 -12.65
C TYR A 119 -11.24 18.12 -11.15
N GLN A 120 -10.42 17.51 -10.29
CA GLN A 120 -10.61 17.57 -8.83
C GLN A 120 -10.11 18.87 -8.20
N LEU A 121 -9.03 19.46 -8.72
CA LEU A 121 -8.37 20.62 -8.11
C LEU A 121 -8.80 21.94 -8.76
N GLY A 122 -9.24 21.92 -10.02
CA GLY A 122 -9.64 23.10 -10.77
C GLY A 122 -8.47 24.00 -11.16
N VAL A 123 -7.29 23.43 -11.38
CA VAL A 123 -6.05 24.15 -11.75
C VAL A 123 -5.65 23.85 -13.20
N SER A 124 -4.73 24.65 -13.76
CA SER A 124 -4.31 24.48 -15.15
C SER A 124 -3.45 23.22 -15.33
N MET A 125 -3.38 22.74 -16.58
CA MET A 125 -2.57 21.57 -16.89
C MET A 125 -1.07 21.83 -16.66
N GLU A 126 -0.63 23.04 -17.00
CA GLU A 126 0.75 23.52 -16.86
C GLU A 126 1.20 23.49 -15.39
N GLN A 127 0.39 24.03 -14.48
CA GLN A 127 0.73 24.04 -13.04
C GLN A 127 0.87 22.62 -12.46
N LEU A 128 0.08 21.67 -12.95
CA LEU A 128 0.18 20.27 -12.53
C LEU A 128 1.41 19.58 -13.10
N MET A 129 1.79 19.88 -14.34
CA MET A 129 3.01 19.34 -14.94
C MET A 129 4.25 19.84 -14.18
N ASP A 130 4.33 21.14 -13.92
CA ASP A 130 5.43 21.74 -13.13
C ASP A 130 5.51 21.11 -11.74
N SER A 131 4.36 20.98 -11.06
CA SER A 131 4.30 20.36 -9.72
C SER A 131 4.64 18.86 -9.74
N LEU A 132 4.32 18.15 -10.82
CA LEU A 132 4.68 16.75 -10.99
C LEU A 132 6.19 16.59 -11.17
N GLU A 133 6.83 17.48 -11.93
CA GLU A 133 8.29 17.50 -12.07
C GLU A 133 8.99 17.73 -10.72
N GLU A 134 8.46 18.63 -9.88
CA GLU A 134 8.97 18.82 -8.53
C GLU A 134 8.81 17.56 -7.65
N LEU A 135 7.66 16.88 -7.74
CA LEU A 135 7.41 15.61 -7.02
C LEU A 135 8.33 14.48 -7.49
N VAL A 136 8.73 14.48 -8.76
CA VAL A 136 9.74 13.56 -9.29
C VAL A 136 11.12 13.91 -8.74
N TYR A 137 11.45 15.20 -8.73
CA TYR A 137 12.75 15.71 -8.27
C TYR A 137 13.01 15.35 -6.80
N ASP A 138 12.02 15.52 -5.92
CA ASP A 138 12.13 15.17 -4.50
C ASP A 138 11.83 13.70 -4.17
N LYS A 139 11.51 12.90 -5.20
CA LYS A 139 11.21 11.46 -5.13
C LYS A 139 9.94 11.12 -4.35
N SER A 140 9.00 12.06 -4.22
CA SER A 140 7.65 11.77 -3.73
C SER A 140 6.87 10.87 -4.68
N VAL A 141 7.20 10.91 -5.98
CA VAL A 141 6.70 9.99 -7.01
C VAL A 141 7.82 9.50 -7.90
N ILE A 142 7.57 8.41 -8.62
CA ILE A 142 8.45 7.90 -9.69
C ILE A 142 7.67 7.93 -11.00
N VAL A 143 8.30 8.43 -12.06
CA VAL A 143 7.74 8.42 -13.42
C VAL A 143 8.63 7.55 -14.31
N THR A 144 8.04 6.54 -14.96
CA THR A 144 8.77 5.64 -15.87
C THR A 144 8.97 6.26 -17.26
N GLU A 145 9.72 5.56 -18.12
CA GLU A 145 9.90 5.97 -19.52
C GLU A 145 8.57 5.99 -20.29
N GLU A 146 7.64 5.08 -19.96
CA GLU A 146 6.29 5.00 -20.51
C GLU A 146 5.34 6.07 -19.94
N ARG A 147 5.83 6.97 -19.08
CA ARG A 147 5.06 8.00 -18.37
C ARG A 147 4.01 7.40 -17.44
N ASP A 148 4.34 6.29 -16.77
CA ASP A 148 3.55 5.76 -15.68
C ASP A 148 4.01 6.34 -14.34
N VAL A 149 3.07 6.84 -13.54
CA VAL A 149 3.35 7.54 -12.27
C VAL A 149 3.05 6.62 -11.09
N TYR A 150 4.06 6.41 -10.25
CA TYR A 150 4.02 5.53 -9.10
C TYR A 150 4.21 6.29 -7.79
N LEU A 151 3.59 5.77 -6.74
CA LEU A 151 4.13 5.97 -5.39
C LEU A 151 5.42 5.13 -5.26
N PRO A 152 6.50 5.67 -4.66
CA PRO A 152 7.78 4.97 -4.57
C PRO A 152 7.67 3.58 -3.94
N SER A 153 6.85 3.44 -2.89
CA SER A 153 6.63 2.15 -2.22
C SER A 153 6.05 1.09 -3.15
N LEU A 154 5.13 1.46 -4.04
CA LEU A 154 4.50 0.54 -4.99
C LEU A 154 5.44 0.19 -6.14
N TYR A 155 6.18 1.16 -6.66
CA TYR A 155 7.21 0.92 -7.69
C TYR A 155 8.23 -0.11 -7.23
N TYR A 156 8.82 0.10 -6.04
CA TYR A 156 9.80 -0.85 -5.51
C TYR A 156 9.18 -2.19 -5.15
N SER A 157 7.93 -2.22 -4.67
CA SER A 157 7.23 -3.48 -4.40
C SER A 157 7.02 -4.29 -5.68
N GLU A 158 6.63 -3.65 -6.78
CA GLU A 158 6.46 -4.30 -8.07
C GLU A 158 7.79 -4.79 -8.64
N MET A 159 8.83 -3.95 -8.62
CA MET A 159 10.18 -4.33 -9.07
C MET A 159 10.74 -5.50 -8.26
N ASN A 160 10.54 -5.49 -6.93
CA ASN A 160 10.94 -6.59 -6.07
C ASN A 160 10.17 -7.87 -6.39
N CYS A 161 8.86 -7.80 -6.62
CA CYS A 161 8.05 -8.94 -7.02
C CYS A 161 8.54 -9.53 -8.35
N ALA A 162 8.74 -8.69 -9.37
CA ALA A 162 9.26 -9.08 -10.66
C ALA A 162 10.65 -9.74 -10.54
N ARG A 163 11.53 -9.16 -9.72
CA ARG A 163 12.86 -9.71 -9.47
C ARG A 163 12.80 -11.06 -8.78
N MET A 164 11.99 -11.22 -7.73
CA MET A 164 11.81 -12.48 -7.03
C MET A 164 11.29 -13.58 -7.96
N LEU A 165 10.31 -13.26 -8.83
CA LEU A 165 9.80 -14.21 -9.82
C LEU A 165 10.86 -14.60 -10.85
N PHE A 166 11.66 -13.64 -11.30
CA PHE A 166 12.78 -13.90 -12.22
C PHE A 166 13.83 -14.81 -11.58
N ASP A 167 14.21 -14.54 -10.33
CA ASP A 167 15.21 -15.33 -9.59
C ASP A 167 14.71 -16.75 -9.28
N LEU A 168 13.39 -16.94 -9.10
CA LEU A 168 12.78 -18.26 -8.94
C LEU A 168 12.61 -19.02 -10.27
N ASN A 169 12.73 -18.36 -11.42
CA ASN A 169 12.60 -18.98 -12.74
C ASN A 169 13.87 -19.71 -13.16
N VAL A 170 14.28 -20.67 -12.33
CA VAL A 170 15.44 -21.52 -12.55
C VAL A 170 15.01 -22.99 -12.75
N PRO A 171 15.66 -23.74 -13.64
CA PRO A 171 15.43 -25.18 -13.75
C PRO A 171 16.02 -25.87 -12.52
N VAL A 172 15.18 -26.58 -11.77
CA VAL A 172 15.56 -27.34 -10.57
C VAL A 172 16.12 -28.69 -10.97
N GLU A 173 15.43 -29.38 -11.86
CA GLU A 173 15.83 -30.70 -12.37
C GLU A 173 15.48 -30.84 -13.85
N ARG A 174 16.21 -31.73 -14.54
CA ARG A 174 15.83 -32.10 -15.91
C ARG A 174 14.69 -33.12 -15.86
N PRO A 175 13.69 -33.02 -16.76
CA PRO A 175 12.68 -34.06 -16.90
C PRO A 175 13.38 -35.37 -17.29
N THR A 176 13.18 -36.42 -16.49
CA THR A 176 13.76 -37.75 -16.73
C THR A 176 12.67 -38.81 -16.67
N LYS A 177 12.93 -39.99 -17.25
CA LYS A 177 12.03 -41.15 -17.11
C LYS A 177 11.73 -41.51 -15.66
N ALA A 178 12.69 -41.29 -14.75
CA ALA A 178 12.51 -41.50 -13.31
C ALA A 178 11.39 -40.62 -12.72
N LEU A 179 11.18 -39.42 -13.27
CA LEU A 179 10.11 -38.53 -12.86
C LEU A 179 8.73 -39.04 -13.31
N ASP A 180 8.64 -39.53 -14.55
CA ASP A 180 7.40 -40.13 -15.07
C ASP A 180 7.05 -41.42 -14.32
N GLU A 181 8.07 -42.21 -13.95
CA GLU A 181 7.91 -43.40 -13.10
C GLU A 181 7.43 -43.04 -11.70
N LEU A 182 7.97 -41.97 -11.10
CA LEU A 182 7.52 -41.45 -9.80
C LEU A 182 6.04 -41.05 -9.86
N ILE A 183 5.64 -40.24 -10.85
CA ILE A 183 4.25 -39.83 -11.02
C ILE A 183 3.35 -41.06 -11.18
N SER A 184 3.77 -42.03 -12.01
CA SER A 184 3.01 -43.27 -12.23
C SER A 184 2.88 -44.13 -10.96
N ARG A 185 3.89 -44.15 -10.09
CA ARG A 185 3.82 -44.84 -8.79
C ARG A 185 2.82 -44.15 -7.86
N VAL A 186 2.87 -42.82 -7.80
CA VAL A 186 1.93 -42.04 -6.98
C VAL A 186 0.49 -42.21 -7.47
N GLU A 187 0.23 -42.15 -8.79
CA GLU A 187 -1.09 -42.43 -9.38
C GLU A 187 -1.65 -43.78 -8.92
N LYS A 188 -0.83 -44.84 -8.99
CA LYS A 188 -1.22 -46.18 -8.52
C LYS A 188 -1.48 -46.23 -7.02
N SER A 189 -0.62 -45.60 -6.22
CA SER A 189 -0.75 -45.61 -4.75
C SER A 189 -2.00 -44.89 -4.25
N GLN A 190 -2.45 -43.88 -5.00
CA GLN A 190 -3.62 -43.06 -4.66
C GLN A 190 -4.89 -43.56 -5.36
N GLU A 191 -4.81 -44.59 -6.20
CA GLU A 191 -5.91 -45.09 -7.03
C GLU A 191 -6.56 -43.98 -7.88
N ILE A 192 -5.74 -43.06 -8.41
CA ILE A 192 -6.18 -41.96 -9.28
C ILE A 192 -5.61 -42.09 -10.68
N VAL A 193 -6.28 -41.43 -11.63
CA VAL A 193 -5.76 -41.23 -12.98
C VAL A 193 -5.78 -39.73 -13.26
N LEU A 194 -4.60 -39.15 -13.41
CA LEU A 194 -4.44 -37.76 -13.81
C LEU A 194 -4.67 -37.63 -15.31
N ASP A 195 -5.34 -36.56 -15.71
CA ASP A 195 -5.38 -36.16 -17.12
C ASP A 195 -4.01 -35.62 -17.60
N ASP A 196 -3.87 -35.43 -18.90
CA ASP A 196 -2.62 -34.99 -19.51
C ASP A 196 -2.15 -33.61 -19.00
N GLN A 197 -3.06 -32.67 -18.76
CA GLN A 197 -2.71 -31.34 -18.24
C GLN A 197 -2.28 -31.41 -16.78
N GLN A 198 -2.93 -32.24 -15.97
CA GLN A 198 -2.54 -32.48 -14.58
C GLN A 198 -1.16 -33.15 -14.50
N LYS A 199 -0.88 -34.11 -15.38
CA LYS A 199 0.46 -34.74 -15.49
C LYS A 199 1.53 -33.73 -15.88
N ILE A 200 1.24 -32.88 -16.85
CA ILE A 200 2.14 -31.77 -17.23
C ILE A 200 2.37 -30.85 -16.02
N ALA A 201 1.33 -30.45 -15.31
CA ALA A 201 1.45 -29.58 -14.14
C ALA A 201 2.31 -30.20 -13.02
N VAL A 202 2.12 -31.48 -12.70
CA VAL A 202 2.95 -32.19 -11.70
C VAL A 202 4.39 -32.29 -12.18
N ARG A 203 4.62 -32.61 -13.46
CA ARG A 203 5.98 -32.70 -14.03
C ARG A 203 6.70 -31.35 -13.96
N GLU A 204 6.07 -30.29 -14.45
CA GLU A 204 6.62 -28.93 -14.44
C GLU A 204 6.89 -28.44 -13.02
N ALA A 205 6.00 -28.75 -12.06
CA ALA A 205 6.19 -28.38 -10.66
C ALA A 205 7.43 -29.03 -10.02
N LEU A 206 7.83 -30.21 -10.52
CA LEU A 206 9.01 -30.93 -10.02
C LEU A 206 10.30 -30.50 -10.72
N THR A 207 10.23 -29.80 -11.85
CA THR A 207 11.40 -29.38 -12.65
C THR A 207 11.64 -27.87 -12.62
N SER A 208 10.66 -27.06 -12.23
CA SER A 208 10.71 -25.60 -12.29
C SER A 208 10.72 -24.98 -10.88
N GLY A 209 11.55 -23.96 -10.66
CA GLY A 209 11.64 -23.27 -9.35
C GLY A 209 10.40 -22.45 -8.99
N PHE A 210 9.57 -22.14 -9.99
CA PHE A 210 8.27 -21.48 -9.83
C PHE A 210 7.28 -22.03 -10.86
N LEU A 211 6.04 -22.30 -10.41
CA LEU A 211 4.95 -22.72 -11.27
C LEU A 211 3.64 -22.09 -10.80
N VAL A 212 2.85 -21.60 -11.76
CA VAL A 212 1.47 -21.17 -11.53
C VAL A 212 0.52 -22.17 -12.16
N ILE A 213 -0.36 -22.77 -11.36
CA ILE A 213 -1.44 -23.65 -11.83
C ILE A 213 -2.76 -22.87 -11.74
N THR A 214 -3.38 -22.62 -12.88
CA THR A 214 -4.69 -21.97 -12.96
C THR A 214 -5.76 -22.98 -13.42
N GLY A 215 -7.02 -22.71 -13.09
CA GLY A 215 -8.13 -23.55 -13.54
C GLY A 215 -9.44 -23.15 -12.87
N GLY A 216 -10.56 -23.34 -13.57
CA GLY A 216 -11.90 -23.06 -13.04
C GLY A 216 -12.32 -23.97 -11.88
N PRO A 217 -13.48 -23.72 -11.24
CA PRO A 217 -14.04 -24.64 -10.26
C PRO A 217 -14.21 -26.06 -10.85
N GLY A 218 -13.86 -27.11 -10.08
CA GLY A 218 -14.06 -28.50 -10.50
C GLY A 218 -13.00 -29.09 -11.44
N THR A 219 -11.96 -28.35 -11.86
CA THR A 219 -10.92 -28.85 -12.78
C THR A 219 -9.87 -29.76 -12.15
N GLY A 220 -10.14 -30.34 -10.97
CA GLY A 220 -9.22 -31.27 -10.31
C GLY A 220 -7.92 -30.67 -9.74
N LYS A 221 -7.80 -29.34 -9.58
CA LYS A 221 -6.61 -28.69 -8.98
C LYS A 221 -6.17 -29.31 -7.66
N THR A 222 -7.11 -29.65 -6.78
CA THR A 222 -6.81 -30.29 -5.50
C THR A 222 -6.16 -31.66 -5.69
N THR A 223 -6.63 -32.44 -6.66
CA THR A 223 -6.02 -33.73 -7.04
C THR A 223 -4.59 -33.52 -7.50
N THR A 224 -4.36 -32.55 -8.41
CA THR A 224 -3.00 -32.19 -8.89
C THR A 224 -2.06 -31.79 -7.75
N ILE A 225 -2.53 -30.94 -6.82
CA ILE A 225 -1.74 -30.50 -5.66
C ILE A 225 -1.42 -31.69 -4.74
N ASN A 226 -2.39 -32.57 -4.47
CA ASN A 226 -2.18 -33.73 -3.60
C ASN A 226 -1.19 -34.74 -4.23
N THR A 227 -1.25 -34.95 -5.54
CA THR A 227 -0.27 -35.78 -6.24
C THR A 227 1.13 -35.16 -6.19
N LEU A 228 1.24 -33.85 -6.41
CA LEU A 228 2.51 -33.13 -6.30
C LEU A 228 3.12 -33.27 -4.89
N ILE A 229 2.32 -33.07 -3.85
CA ILE A 229 2.75 -33.22 -2.45
C ILE A 229 3.28 -34.64 -2.22
N ALA A 230 2.57 -35.67 -2.67
CA ALA A 230 3.02 -37.06 -2.53
C ALA A 230 4.34 -37.32 -3.27
N CYS A 231 4.51 -36.79 -4.49
CA CYS A 231 5.78 -36.86 -5.21
C CYS A 231 6.92 -36.18 -4.44
N LEU A 232 6.69 -34.98 -3.88
CA LEU A 232 7.69 -34.24 -3.11
C LEU A 232 8.06 -34.97 -1.80
N MET A 233 7.08 -35.60 -1.14
CA MET A 233 7.29 -36.43 0.06
C MET A 233 8.11 -37.69 -0.25
N GLU A 234 7.84 -38.39 -1.36
CA GLU A 234 8.66 -39.52 -1.80
C GLU A 234 10.13 -39.11 -2.08
N LYS A 235 10.35 -37.86 -2.52
CA LYS A 235 11.70 -37.29 -2.68
C LYS A 235 12.34 -36.80 -1.37
N GLY A 236 11.64 -36.91 -0.24
CA GLY A 236 12.14 -36.52 1.08
C GLY A 236 12.23 -35.00 1.31
N LEU A 237 11.45 -34.20 0.57
CA LEU A 237 11.45 -32.74 0.70
C LEU A 237 10.51 -32.26 1.80
N SER A 238 10.87 -31.15 2.45
CA SER A 238 10.00 -30.45 3.40
C SER A 238 8.98 -29.58 2.65
N ILE A 239 7.70 -29.72 3.02
CA ILE A 239 6.60 -29.05 2.34
C ILE A 239 5.94 -28.07 3.30
N LEU A 240 5.74 -26.83 2.83
CA LEU A 240 4.96 -25.80 3.54
C LEU A 240 3.78 -25.41 2.67
N LEU A 241 2.58 -25.46 3.27
CA LEU A 241 1.33 -25.08 2.62
C LEU A 241 0.84 -23.76 3.22
N ALA A 242 0.52 -22.80 2.37
CA ALA A 242 0.02 -21.50 2.77
C ALA A 242 -1.16 -21.06 1.90
N ALA A 243 -2.10 -20.33 2.49
CA ALA A 243 -3.22 -19.74 1.80
C ALA A 243 -3.49 -18.32 2.33
N PRO A 244 -4.02 -17.40 1.52
CA PRO A 244 -4.22 -16.01 1.92
C PRO A 244 -5.32 -15.82 2.97
N THR A 245 -6.17 -16.83 3.20
CA THR A 245 -7.24 -16.76 4.21
C THR A 245 -7.30 -18.05 5.03
N GLY A 246 -7.71 -17.95 6.30
CA GLY A 246 -7.82 -19.11 7.19
C GLY A 246 -8.82 -20.16 6.69
N ARG A 247 -9.89 -19.76 6.00
CA ARG A 247 -10.87 -20.70 5.42
C ARG A 247 -10.28 -21.50 4.26
N ALA A 248 -9.42 -20.89 3.44
CA ALA A 248 -8.70 -21.59 2.39
C ALA A 248 -7.62 -22.51 2.96
N ALA A 249 -6.87 -22.06 3.97
CA ALA A 249 -5.87 -22.87 4.65
C ALA A 249 -6.49 -24.13 5.28
N LYS A 250 -7.66 -24.01 5.94
CA LYS A 250 -8.37 -25.16 6.53
C LYS A 250 -8.87 -26.18 5.49
N ARG A 251 -9.02 -25.78 4.23
CA ARG A 251 -9.37 -26.71 3.12
C ARG A 251 -8.15 -27.37 2.50
N MET A 252 -6.97 -26.81 2.71
CA MET A 252 -5.68 -27.35 2.23
C MET A 252 -5.01 -28.26 3.26
N ALA A 253 -5.28 -28.03 4.55
CA ALA A 253 -4.77 -28.82 5.68
C ALA A 253 -5.58 -30.11 5.91
#